data_AF-A0A1C5I7T7-F1
#
_entry.id   AF-A0A1C5I7T7-F1
#
_cell.length_a   1.000
_cell.length_b   1.000
_cell.length_c   1.000
_cell.angle_alpha   90.00
_cell.angle_beta   90.00
_cell.angle_gamma   90.00
#
_symmetry.space_group_name_H-M   'P 1'
#
loop_
_entity.id
_entity.type
_entity.pdbx_description
1 polymer ?
#
loop_
_entity_poly.entity_id
_entity_poly.type
_entity_poly.pdbx_seq_one_letter_code
_entity_poly.pdbx_strand_id
1 'polypeptide(L)'
;MPPADSAPRAARTISIPVPLAYWPTMVLSRGWSLFLVGVGGWTWVIWPRFAVAIWNDTRAWSAGVVGEGGPTSFLWVHALLIAASLAIGTTAGVLGVRGWRAARRATGPR
;
A
#
# COMPACT_ATOMS: atom_id res chain seq x y z
N MET A 1 -29.39 69.40 21.44
CA MET A 1 -28.59 68.93 20.28
C MET A 1 -27.64 67.86 20.80
N PRO A 2 -27.83 66.57 20.47
CA PRO A 2 -27.03 65.49 21.06
C PRO A 2 -25.64 65.41 20.42
N PRO A 3 -24.55 65.12 21.16
CA PRO A 3 -23.27 64.75 20.57
C PRO A 3 -23.32 63.29 20.09
N ALA A 4 -22.89 63.09 18.85
CA ALA A 4 -22.80 61.79 18.19
C ALA A 4 -21.53 61.06 18.64
N ASP A 5 -21.60 60.31 19.75
CA ASP A 5 -20.58 59.31 20.08
C ASP A 5 -20.90 58.01 19.35
N SER A 6 -20.38 57.88 18.12
CA SER A 6 -20.33 56.62 17.39
C SER A 6 -18.87 56.30 17.08
N ALA A 7 -18.14 55.88 18.12
CA ALA A 7 -16.81 55.31 17.95
C ALA A 7 -16.91 54.03 17.08
N PRO A 8 -16.06 53.86 16.06
CA PRO A 8 -16.06 52.65 15.24
C PRO A 8 -15.67 51.45 16.11
N ARG A 9 -16.60 50.49 16.20
CA ARG A 9 -16.41 49.21 16.89
C ARG A 9 -15.20 48.52 16.26
N ALA A 10 -14.07 48.51 16.97
CA ALA A 10 -12.85 47.83 16.56
C ALA A 10 -13.20 46.41 16.12
N ALA A 11 -12.98 46.13 14.83
CA ALA A 11 -13.18 44.83 14.24
C ALA A 11 -12.32 43.82 15.02
N ARG A 12 -12.98 43.02 15.86
CA ARG A 12 -12.37 41.91 16.57
C ARG A 12 -11.84 40.97 15.50
N THR A 13 -10.56 41.06 15.22
CA THR A 13 -9.86 40.17 14.30
C THR A 13 -9.98 38.78 14.90
N ILE A 14 -10.90 37.98 14.35
CA ILE A 14 -11.03 36.57 14.66
C ILE A 14 -9.79 35.92 14.05
N SER A 15 -8.77 35.71 14.87
CA SER A 15 -7.64 34.84 14.54
C SER A 15 -8.17 33.41 14.45
N ILE A 16 -8.60 33.01 13.26
CA ILE A 16 -8.90 31.62 12.97
C ILE A 16 -7.58 30.86 13.14
N PRO A 17 -7.44 29.95 14.13
CA PRO A 17 -6.24 29.13 14.22
C PRO A 17 -6.18 28.28 12.96
N VAL A 18 -5.16 28.47 12.13
CA VAL A 18 -4.91 27.71 10.90
C VAL A 18 -4.90 26.21 11.23
N PRO A 19 -5.93 25.41 10.86
CA PRO A 19 -5.96 24.00 11.19
C PRO A 19 -5.39 23.22 10.01
N LEU A 20 -4.10 23.40 9.69
CA LEU A 20 -3.46 22.63 8.60
C LEU A 20 -2.04 22.15 8.90
N ALA A 21 -1.47 22.47 10.07
CA ALA A 21 -0.10 22.06 10.42
C ALA A 21 0.00 20.69 11.12
N TYR A 22 -1.10 19.97 11.33
CA TYR A 22 -1.11 18.69 12.06
C TYR A 22 -1.59 17.51 11.21
N TRP A 23 -1.04 17.37 10.01
CA TRP A 23 -0.82 16.04 9.48
C TRP A 23 0.60 15.67 9.88
N PRO A 24 0.84 15.10 11.08
CA PRO A 24 2.12 14.47 11.32
C PRO A 24 2.32 13.51 10.14
N THR A 25 3.37 13.73 9.36
CA THR A 25 3.78 12.79 8.31
C THR A 25 3.87 11.43 8.97
N MET A 26 2.90 10.55 8.72
CA MET A 26 2.85 9.22 9.32
C MET A 26 3.98 8.39 8.75
N VAL A 27 5.09 8.31 9.47
CA VAL A 27 6.23 7.47 9.09
C VAL A 27 5.97 6.06 9.60
N LEU A 28 6.10 5.07 8.72
CA LEU A 28 5.90 3.66 9.07
C LEU A 28 6.88 3.24 10.17
N SER A 29 6.38 2.64 11.26
CA SER A 29 7.24 2.18 12.35
C SER A 29 8.20 1.08 11.88
N ARG A 30 9.30 0.86 12.63
CA ARG A 30 10.29 -0.20 12.30
C ARG A 30 9.65 -1.58 12.27
N GLY A 31 8.75 -1.88 13.20
CA GLY A 31 8.03 -3.16 13.27
C GLY A 31 7.11 -3.37 12.07
N TRP A 32 6.29 -2.37 11.74
CA TRP A 32 5.41 -2.43 10.56
C TRP A 32 6.20 -2.54 9.25
N SER A 33 7.34 -1.86 9.16
CA SER A 33 8.21 -1.96 7.98
C SER A 33 8.73 -3.39 7.77
N LEU A 34 9.20 -4.05 8.84
CA LEU A 34 9.65 -5.44 8.77
C LEU A 34 8.49 -6.39 8.48
N PHE A 35 7.32 -6.15 9.06
CA PHE A 35 6.10 -6.92 8.76
C PHE A 35 5.78 -6.86 7.27
N LEU A 36 5.78 -5.68 6.65
CA LEU A 36 5.50 -5.53 5.21
C LEU A 36 6.54 -6.27 4.33
N VAL A 37 7.82 -6.25 4.72
CA VAL A 37 8.86 -7.04 4.04
C VAL A 37 8.56 -8.53 4.16
N GLY A 38 8.20 -8.99 5.37
CA GLY A 38 7.80 -10.38 5.61
C GLY A 38 6.60 -10.81 4.78
N VAL A 39 5.56 -9.97 4.70
CA VAL A 39 4.37 -10.21 3.86
C VAL A 39 4.74 -10.29 2.37
N GLY A 40 5.58 -9.37 1.89
CA GLY A 40 6.06 -9.42 0.51
C GLY A 40 6.85 -10.70 0.21
N GLY A 41 7.77 -11.07 1.10
CA GLY A 41 8.54 -12.31 0.98
C GLY A 41 7.66 -13.56 1.01
N TRP A 42 6.72 -13.64 1.95
CA TRP A 42 5.75 -14.74 2.06
C TRP A 42 4.91 -14.89 0.78
N THR A 43 4.43 -13.76 0.23
CA THR A 43 3.69 -13.73 -1.03
C THR A 43 4.51 -14.37 -2.15
N TRP A 44 5.79 -14.00 -2.28
CA TRP A 44 6.70 -14.56 -3.27
C TRP A 44 7.06 -16.04 -3.06
N VAL A 45 6.91 -16.58 -1.85
CA VAL A 45 7.11 -18.02 -1.59
C VAL A 45 5.89 -18.84 -2.01
N ILE A 46 4.68 -18.35 -1.72
CA ILE A 46 3.44 -19.10 -1.94
C ILE A 46 3.00 -19.07 -3.40
N TRP A 47 2.94 -17.88 -4.01
CA TRP A 47 2.26 -17.71 -5.30
C TRP A 47 2.96 -18.38 -6.49
N PRO A 48 4.30 -18.39 -6.62
CA PRO A 48 4.95 -19.14 -7.70
C PRO A 48 4.72 -20.65 -7.59
N ARG A 49 4.71 -21.21 -6.37
CA ARG A 49 4.39 -22.63 -6.17
C ARG A 49 2.94 -22.92 -6.58
N PHE A 50 2.02 -22.02 -6.25
CA PHE A 50 0.63 -22.14 -6.66
C PHE A 50 0.45 -22.01 -8.18
N ALA A 51 1.21 -21.12 -8.83
CA ALA A 51 1.22 -21.00 -10.30
C ALA A 51 1.61 -22.32 -10.99
N VAL A 52 2.63 -23.00 -10.46
CA VAL A 52 3.04 -24.33 -10.95
C VAL A 52 1.93 -25.37 -10.71
N ALA A 53 1.23 -25.31 -9.58
CA ALA A 53 0.11 -26.21 -9.31
C ALA A 53 -1.04 -26.00 -10.31
N ILE A 54 -1.39 -24.75 -10.61
CA ILE A 54 -2.43 -24.42 -11.59
C ILE A 54 -2.04 -24.84 -13.00
N TRP A 55 -0.78 -24.62 -13.39
CA TRP A 55 -0.29 -25.02 -14.72
C TRP A 55 -0.40 -26.55 -14.94
N ASN A 56 -0.10 -27.33 -13.90
CA ASN A 56 -0.15 -28.79 -13.93
C ASN A 56 -1.56 -29.37 -13.67
N ASP A 57 -2.58 -28.54 -13.49
CA ASP A 57 -3.97 -29.00 -13.36
C ASP A 57 -4.57 -29.23 -14.74
N THR A 58 -5.16 -30.41 -14.98
CA THR A 58 -5.76 -30.75 -16.28
C THR A 58 -6.90 -29.81 -16.67
N ARG A 59 -7.58 -29.18 -15.71
CA ARG A 59 -8.64 -28.18 -15.97
C ARG A 59 -8.11 -26.89 -16.59
N ALA A 60 -6.81 -26.62 -16.50
CA ALA A 60 -6.18 -25.47 -17.14
C ALA A 60 -6.15 -25.57 -18.68
N TRP A 61 -6.36 -26.78 -19.22
CA TRP A 61 -6.15 -27.10 -20.63
C TRP A 61 -7.41 -27.68 -21.27
N SER A 62 -7.80 -27.16 -22.43
CA SER A 62 -9.04 -27.56 -23.09
C SER A 62 -9.06 -29.03 -23.54
N ALA A 63 -7.89 -29.64 -23.77
CA ALA A 63 -7.75 -31.04 -24.14
C ALA A 63 -7.74 -31.99 -22.92
N GLY A 64 -7.74 -31.47 -21.69
CA GLY A 64 -7.64 -32.27 -20.46
C GLY A 64 -6.26 -32.91 -20.22
N VAL A 65 -5.27 -32.57 -21.04
CA VAL A 65 -3.86 -33.00 -20.91
C VAL A 65 -3.00 -31.76 -20.70
N VAL A 66 -2.08 -31.83 -19.74
CA VAL A 66 -1.23 -30.69 -19.36
C VAL A 66 -0.40 -30.22 -20.56
N GLY A 67 -0.55 -28.97 -20.95
CA GLY A 67 0.18 -28.35 -22.05
C GLY A 67 -0.38 -28.61 -23.45
N GLU A 68 -1.53 -29.28 -23.57
CA GLU A 68 -2.18 -29.55 -24.85
C GLU A 68 -3.49 -28.77 -25.01
N GLY A 69 -3.78 -28.33 -26.23
CA GLY A 69 -4.95 -27.49 -26.50
C GLY A 69 -4.80 -26.05 -26.00
N GLY A 70 -5.92 -25.33 -25.91
CA GLY A 70 -5.95 -23.94 -25.51
C GLY A 70 -6.05 -23.75 -23.99
N PRO A 71 -5.52 -22.63 -23.45
CA PRO A 71 -5.70 -22.27 -22.05
C PRO A 71 -7.17 -21.95 -21.75
N THR A 72 -7.71 -22.52 -20.67
CA THR A 72 -9.11 -22.31 -20.27
C THR A 72 -9.28 -21.05 -19.43
N SER A 73 -10.53 -20.66 -19.15
CA SER A 73 -10.85 -19.57 -18.21
C SER A 73 -10.31 -19.84 -16.80
N PHE A 74 -10.24 -21.11 -16.39
CA PHE A 74 -9.63 -21.51 -15.12
C PHE A 74 -8.17 -21.07 -15.04
N LEU A 75 -7.37 -21.30 -16.09
CA LEU A 75 -5.97 -20.87 -16.13
C LEU A 75 -5.87 -19.34 -16.12
N TRP A 76 -6.65 -18.65 -16.96
CA TRP A 76 -6.58 -17.19 -17.09
C TRP A 76 -6.96 -16.44 -15.82
N VAL A 77 -8.04 -16.85 -15.14
CA VAL A 77 -8.46 -16.22 -13.89
C VAL A 77 -7.38 -16.37 -12.82
N HIS A 78 -6.82 -17.58 -12.68
CA HIS A 78 -5.77 -17.81 -11.70
C HIS A 78 -4.49 -17.06 -12.05
N ALA A 79 -4.07 -17.04 -13.32
CA ALA A 79 -2.91 -16.29 -13.78
C ALA A 79 -3.05 -14.79 -13.44
N LEU A 80 -4.22 -14.21 -13.67
CA LEU A 80 -4.52 -12.82 -13.30
C LEU A 80 -4.45 -12.60 -11.78
N LEU A 81 -5.06 -13.48 -10.99
CA LEU A 81 -5.06 -13.39 -9.52
C LEU A 81 -3.65 -13.55 -8.93
N ILE A 82 -2.85 -14.47 -9.47
CA ILE A 82 -1.44 -14.67 -9.10
C ILE A 82 -0.65 -13.39 -9.39
N ALA A 83 -0.77 -12.85 -10.62
CA ALA A 83 -0.03 -11.66 -11.03
C ALA A 83 -0.40 -10.44 -10.18
N ALA A 84 -1.71 -10.21 -9.94
CA ALA A 84 -2.18 -9.13 -9.09
C ALA A 84 -1.67 -9.28 -7.65
N SER A 85 -1.72 -10.50 -7.09
CA SER A 85 -1.24 -10.77 -5.74
C SER A 85 0.27 -10.56 -5.61
N LEU A 86 1.06 -11.00 -6.60
CA LEU A 86 2.50 -10.75 -6.64
C LEU A 86 2.82 -9.26 -6.75
N ALA A 87 2.07 -8.50 -7.54
CA ALA A 87 2.24 -7.05 -7.65
C ALA A 87 1.94 -6.35 -6.32
N ILE A 88 0.86 -6.74 -5.63
CA ILE A 88 0.50 -6.22 -4.31
C ILE A 88 1.58 -6.56 -3.28
N GLY A 89 2.00 -7.83 -3.20
CA GLY A 89 3.03 -8.26 -2.25
C GLY A 89 4.39 -7.61 -2.52
N THR A 90 4.76 -7.41 -3.79
CA THR A 90 5.97 -6.68 -4.17
C THR A 90 5.89 -5.23 -3.73
N THR A 91 4.77 -4.56 -3.98
CA THR A 91 4.55 -3.17 -3.54
C THR A 91 4.66 -3.06 -2.02
N ALA A 92 4.00 -3.95 -1.28
CA ALA A 92 4.10 -4.02 0.18
C ALA A 92 5.55 -4.22 0.63
N GLY A 93 6.26 -5.19 0.06
CA GLY A 93 7.67 -5.45 0.38
C GLY A 93 8.58 -4.25 0.11
N VAL A 94 8.41 -3.58 -1.03
CA VAL A 94 9.16 -2.36 -1.39
C VAL A 94 8.87 -1.23 -0.39
N LEU A 95 7.60 -1.01 -0.02
CA LEU A 95 7.23 -0.01 0.99
C LEU A 95 7.84 -0.34 2.36
N GLY A 96 7.86 -1.62 2.75
CA GLY A 96 8.52 -2.10 3.95
C GLY A 96 10.02 -1.81 3.95
N VAL A 97 10.72 -2.12 2.85
CA VAL A 97 12.16 -1.82 2.71
C VAL A 97 12.42 -0.31 2.79
N ARG A 98 11.58 0.51 2.15
CA ARG A 98 11.70 1.97 2.18
C ARG A 98 11.48 2.53 3.59
N GLY A 99 10.42 2.09 4.28
CA GLY A 99 10.12 2.49 5.66
C GLY A 99 11.24 2.12 6.63
N TRP A 100 11.78 0.90 6.51
CA TRP A 100 12.88 0.43 7.34
C TRP A 100 14.17 1.25 7.12
N ARG A 101 14.51 1.56 5.88
CA ARG A 101 15.66 2.42 5.54
C ARG A 101 15.49 3.84 6.09
N ALA A 102 14.29 4.42 6.00
CA ALA A 102 14.01 5.74 6.56
C ALA A 102 14.14 5.76 8.09
N ALA A 103 13.58 4.76 8.78
CA ALA A 103 13.65 4.65 10.24
C ALA A 103 15.09 4.45 10.75
N ARG A 104 15.94 3.72 10.01
CA ARG A 104 17.37 3.59 10.33
C ARG A 104 18.09 4.93 10.28
N ARG A 105 17.80 5.78 9.28
CA ARG A 105 18.44 7.11 9.14
C ARG A 105 18.05 8.05 10.29
N ALA A 106 16.81 7.97 10.78
CA ALA A 106 16.35 8.78 11.90
C ALA A 106 17.00 8.41 13.25
N THR A 107 17.60 7.21 13.35
CA THR A 107 18.24 6.71 14.58
C THR A 107 19.78 6.82 14.53
N GLY A 108 20.36 7.51 13.53
CA GLY A 108 21.81 7.75 13.46
C GLY A 108 22.33 8.62 14.62
N PRO A 109 23.61 8.48 15.05
CA PRO A 109 24.13 9.12 16.25
C PRO A 109 23.96 10.64 16.20
N ARG A 110 23.41 11.22 17.27
CA ARG A 110 23.51 12.66 17.56
C ARG A 110 24.80 12.91 18.33
#